data_AF-A0A1Q6Z7R7-F1
#
_entry.id   AF-A0A1Q6Z7R7-F1
#
_cell.length_a   1.000
_cell.length_b   1.000
_cell.length_c   1.000
_cell.angle_alpha   90.00
_cell.angle_beta   90.00
_cell.angle_gamma   90.00
#
_symmetry.space_group_name_H-M   'P 1'
#
loop_
_entity.id
_entity.type
_entity.pdbx_description
1 polymer ?
#
loop_
_entity_poly.entity_id
_entity_poly.type
_entity_poly.pdbx_seq_one_letter_code
_entity_poly.pdbx_strand_id
1 'polypeptide(L)'
;MREAFSANGTEKQTDWNAVNWRKANRCVRNLRQRIFRAAQEGNLKKVRSLQKLMLKSYSNRLVSVRRVAQINAGKNTPGVDKLVIKTPATRGKMVDALAHYSLWKAKPVRRVSIVRFVPLKRLR
;
A
#
# COMPACT_ATOMS: atom_id res chain seq x y z
N MET A 1 28.07 -5.84 -5.30
CA MET A 1 26.88 -5.44 -4.50
C MET A 1 27.22 -4.15 -3.78
N ARG A 2 26.55 -3.04 -4.09
CA ARG A 2 26.76 -1.76 -3.40
C ARG A 2 25.58 -1.52 -2.46
N GLU A 3 25.81 -1.64 -1.16
CA GLU A 3 24.88 -1.19 -0.14
C GLU A 3 24.94 0.33 -0.06
N ALA A 4 23.82 0.98 -0.37
CA ALA A 4 23.65 2.41 -0.14
C ALA A 4 23.05 2.58 1.26
N PHE A 5 23.91 2.71 2.27
CA PHE A 5 23.52 3.16 3.61
C PHE A 5 22.94 4.58 3.52
N SER A 6 21.68 4.74 3.93
CA SER A 6 21.06 6.06 4.10
C SER A 6 21.07 6.42 5.58
N ALA A 7 21.77 7.50 5.91
CA ALA A 7 21.85 8.06 7.26
C ALA A 7 20.45 8.42 7.80
N ASN A 8 20.20 8.02 9.05
CA ASN A 8 18.99 8.25 9.87
C ASN A 8 17.82 7.26 9.71
N GLY A 9 18.05 6.04 10.19
CA GLY A 9 16.99 5.16 10.68
C GLY A 9 17.59 3.83 11.11
N THR A 10 17.51 3.48 12.39
CA THR A 10 17.73 2.09 12.81
C THR A 10 16.89 1.21 11.91
N GLU A 11 17.48 0.33 11.11
CA GLU A 11 16.77 -0.68 10.30
C GLU A 11 16.13 -1.72 11.24
N LYS A 12 15.17 -1.26 12.04
CA LYS A 12 14.30 -2.14 12.81
C LYS A 12 13.28 -2.69 11.83
N GLN A 13 13.36 -3.99 11.62
CA GLN A 13 12.33 -4.74 10.91
C GLN A 13 10.95 -4.38 11.48
N THR A 14 9.98 -4.11 10.59
CA THR A 14 8.64 -3.75 11.00
C THR A 14 8.00 -4.90 11.78
N ASP A 15 7.78 -4.70 13.08
CA ASP A 15 6.92 -5.58 13.87
C ASP A 15 5.45 -5.25 13.59
N TRP A 16 4.82 -6.11 12.82
CA TRP A 16 3.42 -5.98 12.40
C TRP A 16 2.43 -5.96 13.57
N ASN A 17 2.72 -6.68 14.65
CA ASN A 17 1.79 -6.82 15.77
C ASN A 17 1.84 -5.60 16.69
N ALA A 18 2.99 -4.94 16.79
CA ALA A 18 3.17 -3.71 17.58
C ALA A 18 2.69 -2.42 16.87
N VAL A 19 2.17 -2.52 15.64
CA VAL A 19 1.76 -1.33 14.87
C VAL A 19 0.59 -0.60 15.53
N ASN A 20 0.80 0.68 15.86
CA ASN A 20 -0.30 1.57 16.23
C ASN A 20 -1.13 1.98 15.00
N TRP A 21 -2.14 1.17 14.68
CA TRP A 21 -3.01 1.38 13.53
C TRP A 21 -3.80 2.69 13.57
N ARG A 22 -4.19 3.17 14.75
CA ARG A 22 -4.93 4.42 14.90
C ARG A 22 -4.07 5.61 14.47
N LYS A 23 -2.80 5.64 14.89
CA LYS A 23 -1.82 6.66 14.46
C LYS A 23 -1.55 6.59 12.97
N ALA A 24 -1.31 5.39 12.42
CA ALA A 24 -1.03 5.22 11.00
C ALA A 24 -2.19 5.72 10.12
N ASN A 25 -3.43 5.33 10.45
CA ASN A 25 -4.62 5.78 9.74
C ASN A 25 -4.84 7.30 9.84
N ARG A 26 -4.60 7.89 11.01
CA ARG A 26 -4.68 9.35 11.20
C ARG A 26 -3.69 10.09 10.32
N CYS A 27 -2.43 9.64 10.27
CA CYS A 27 -1.41 10.24 9.41
C CYS A 27 -1.82 10.20 7.93
N VAL A 28 -2.29 9.04 7.45
CA VAL A 28 -2.77 8.86 6.07
C VAL A 28 -3.97 9.77 5.76
N ARG A 29 -4.95 9.84 6.66
CA ARG A 29 -6.12 10.71 6.52
C ARG A 29 -5.71 12.18 6.41
N ASN A 30 -4.83 12.64 7.29
CA ASN A 30 -4.36 14.02 7.29
C ASN A 30 -3.61 14.38 5.99
N LEU A 31 -2.74 13.48 5.49
CA LEU A 31 -2.05 13.69 4.22
C LEU A 31 -3.03 13.78 3.05
N ARG A 32 -4.02 12.89 2.97
CA ARG A 32 -5.07 12.94 1.94
C ARG A 32 -5.88 14.23 1.98
N GLN A 33 -6.25 14.68 3.18
CA GLN A 33 -6.97 15.95 3.35
C GLN A 33 -6.12 17.16 2.90
N ARG A 34 -4.81 17.16 3.21
CA ARG A 34 -3.89 18.21 2.74
C ARG A 34 -3.75 18.22 1.22
N ILE A 35 -3.67 17.04 0.59
CA ILE A 35 -3.62 16.92 -0.88
C ILE A 35 -4.92 17.48 -1.48
N PHE A 36 -6.07 17.10 -0.92
CA PHE A 36 -7.37 17.57 -1.39
C PHE A 36 -7.49 19.10 -1.29
N ARG A 37 -7.17 19.69 -0.13
CA ARG A 37 -7.18 21.16 0.04
C ARG A 37 -6.24 21.87 -0.93
N ALA A 38 -5.00 21.37 -1.07
CA ALA A 38 -4.04 21.95 -2.01
C ALA A 38 -4.50 21.86 -3.48
N ALA A 39 -5.25 20.80 -3.84
CA ALA A 39 -5.84 20.66 -5.16
C ALA A 39 -7.00 21.64 -5.37
N GLN A 40 -7.87 21.83 -4.37
CA GLN A 40 -8.95 22.84 -4.41
C GLN A 40 -8.41 24.26 -4.53
N GLU A 41 -7.30 24.57 -3.86
CA GLU A 41 -6.59 25.86 -3.95
C GLU A 41 -5.84 26.06 -5.29
N GLY A 42 -5.85 25.08 -6.20
CA GLY A 42 -5.09 25.12 -7.46
C GLY A 42 -3.57 25.02 -7.30
N ASN A 43 -3.07 24.74 -6.09
CA ASN A 43 -1.63 24.70 -5.80
C ASN A 43 -0.99 23.36 -6.20
N LEU A 44 -0.77 23.20 -7.51
CA LEU A 44 -0.22 21.96 -8.08
C LEU A 44 1.19 21.63 -7.57
N LYS A 45 2.02 22.63 -7.27
CA LYS A 45 3.37 22.42 -6.69
C LYS A 45 3.25 21.72 -5.33
N LYS A 46 2.34 22.19 -4.46
CA LYS A 46 2.07 21.61 -3.14
C LYS A 46 1.46 20.22 -3.26
N VAL A 47 0.55 19.99 -4.20
CA VAL A 47 -0.02 18.65 -4.48
C VAL A 47 1.09 17.65 -4.79
N ARG A 48 2.00 17.95 -5.72
CA ARG A 48 3.12 17.06 -6.09
C ARG A 48 4.04 16.76 -4.91
N SER A 49 4.37 17.78 -4.12
CA SER A 49 5.18 17.62 -2.91
C SER A 49 4.52 16.69 -1.88
N LEU A 50 3.23 16.89 -1.62
CA LEU A 50 2.46 16.07 -0.68
C LEU A 50 2.26 14.63 -1.18
N GLN A 51 2.06 14.42 -2.49
CA GLN A 51 2.02 13.08 -3.08
C GLN A 51 3.37 12.36 -2.92
N LYS A 52 4.49 13.05 -3.16
CA LYS A 52 5.83 12.49 -2.93
C LYS A 52 6.04 12.10 -1.47
N LEU A 53 5.60 12.94 -0.52
CA LEU A 53 5.61 12.64 0.91
C LEU A 53 4.75 11.42 1.25
N MET A 54 3.53 11.36 0.70
CA MET A 54 2.60 10.26 0.90
C MET A 54 3.19 8.91 0.43
N LEU A 55 3.85 8.90 -0.73
CA LEU A 55 4.48 7.71 -1.29
C LEU A 55 5.63 7.20 -0.40
N LYS A 56 6.41 8.10 0.22
CA LYS A 56 7.51 7.73 1.12
C LYS A 56 7.06 7.38 2.54
N SER A 57 5.86 7.78 2.94
CA SER A 57 5.36 7.65 4.31
C SER A 57 5.28 6.19 4.76
N TYR A 58 5.90 5.89 5.91
CA TYR A 58 5.80 4.59 6.57
C TYR A 58 4.36 4.22 6.91
N SER A 59 3.58 5.18 7.45
CA SER A 59 2.16 4.97 7.76
C SER A 59 1.33 4.62 6.51
N ASN A 60 1.66 5.21 5.36
CA ASN A 60 0.99 4.87 4.10
C ASN A 60 1.33 3.44 3.64
N ARG A 61 2.60 3.03 3.74
CA ARG A 61 3.01 1.65 3.44
C ARG A 61 2.30 0.63 4.33
N LEU A 62 2.27 0.86 5.64
CA LEU A 62 1.54 0.02 6.60
C LEU A 62 0.06 -0.18 6.23
N VAL A 63 -0.66 0.92 6.01
CA VAL A 63 -2.10 0.87 5.68
C VAL A 63 -2.33 0.20 4.32
N SER A 64 -1.45 0.42 3.36
CA SER A 64 -1.54 -0.20 2.03
C SER A 64 -1.33 -1.71 2.10
N VAL A 65 -0.29 -2.17 2.80
CA VAL A 65 -0.04 -3.62 3.01
C VAL A 65 -1.19 -4.26 3.77
N ARG A 66 -1.74 -3.59 4.80
CA ARG A 66 -2.91 -4.11 5.54
C ARG A 66 -4.12 -4.29 4.63
N ARG A 67 -4.38 -3.31 3.76
CA ARG A 67 -5.49 -3.39 2.82
C ARG A 67 -5.34 -4.57 1.86
N VAL A 68 -4.17 -4.72 1.24
CA VAL A 68 -3.91 -5.81 0.27
C VAL A 68 -3.89 -7.19 0.95
N ALA A 69 -3.24 -7.31 2.11
CA ALA A 69 -3.01 -8.60 2.76
C ALA A 69 -4.17 -9.07 3.66
N GLN A 70 -5.05 -8.18 4.14
CA GLN A 70 -6.09 -8.55 5.11
C GLN A 70 -7.51 -8.18 4.69
N ILE A 71 -7.71 -7.05 4.00
CA ILE A 71 -9.05 -6.48 3.75
C ILE A 71 -9.60 -6.85 2.37
N ASN A 72 -8.78 -6.79 1.32
CA ASN A 72 -9.24 -7.02 -0.05
C ASN A 72 -9.75 -8.45 -0.26
N ALA A 73 -10.84 -8.62 -1.01
CA ALA A 73 -11.41 -9.94 -1.33
C ALA A 73 -10.40 -10.87 -2.04
N GLY A 74 -9.56 -10.31 -2.92
CA GLY A 74 -8.50 -11.01 -3.63
C GLY A 74 -7.21 -11.24 -2.83
N LYS A 75 -7.18 -11.05 -1.50
CA LYS A 75 -5.98 -11.19 -0.67
C LYS A 75 -5.32 -12.58 -0.73
N ASN A 76 -6.09 -13.61 -1.10
CA ASN A 76 -5.63 -14.98 -1.24
C ASN A 76 -5.23 -15.34 -2.68
N THR A 77 -5.41 -14.43 -3.63
CA THR A 77 -5.12 -14.67 -5.04
C THR A 77 -3.68 -14.26 -5.35
N PRO A 78 -2.80 -15.20 -5.69
CA PRO A 78 -1.44 -14.85 -6.09
C PRO A 78 -1.42 -14.10 -7.43
N GLY A 79 -0.65 -13.01 -7.48
CA GLY A 79 -0.32 -12.31 -8.73
C GLY A 79 0.67 -13.10 -9.60
N VAL A 80 1.29 -12.43 -10.57
CA VAL A 80 2.38 -13.01 -11.40
C VAL A 80 3.52 -13.55 -10.54
N ASP A 81 3.73 -12.92 -9.38
CA ASP A 81 4.80 -13.25 -8.45
C ASP A 81 4.56 -14.54 -7.67
N LYS A 82 3.37 -15.14 -7.79
CA LYS A 82 2.96 -16.36 -7.06
C LYS A 82 2.99 -16.24 -5.53
N LEU A 83 3.17 -15.03 -4.98
CA LEU A 83 3.24 -14.78 -3.54
C LEU A 83 1.86 -14.44 -2.95
N VAL A 84 1.58 -14.99 -1.75
CA VAL A 84 0.43 -14.65 -0.90
C VAL A 84 0.93 -14.32 0.50
N ILE A 85 0.49 -13.19 1.06
CA ILE A 85 1.03 -12.64 2.31
C ILE A 85 0.13 -13.00 3.48
N LYS A 86 0.45 -14.09 4.18
CA LYS A 86 -0.41 -14.66 5.23
C LYS A 86 0.04 -14.34 6.65
N THR A 87 1.34 -14.22 6.90
CA THR A 87 1.87 -14.12 8.28
C THR A 87 2.20 -12.68 8.67
N PRO A 88 2.07 -12.28 9.95
CA PRO A 88 2.49 -10.96 10.42
C PRO A 88 3.93 -10.61 10.03
N ALA A 89 4.86 -11.56 10.17
CA ALA A 89 6.27 -11.37 9.79
C ALA A 89 6.45 -11.07 8.29
N THR A 90 5.74 -11.78 7.40
CA THR A 90 5.82 -11.52 5.95
C THR A 90 5.19 -10.19 5.57
N ARG A 91 4.16 -9.74 6.29
CA ARG A 91 3.59 -8.39 6.11
C ARG A 91 4.59 -7.30 6.53
N GLY A 92 5.26 -7.47 7.67
CA GLY A 92 6.33 -6.56 8.11
C GLY A 92 7.44 -6.44 7.08
N LYS A 93 7.97 -7.60 6.62
CA LYS A 93 8.97 -7.65 5.54
C LYS A 93 8.50 -6.96 4.26
N MET A 94 7.22 -7.08 3.88
CA MET A 94 6.69 -6.38 2.71
C MET A 94 6.69 -4.85 2.90
N VAL A 95 6.35 -4.36 4.09
CA VAL A 95 6.38 -2.91 4.40
C VAL A 95 7.79 -2.35 4.25
N ASP A 96 8.77 -3.10 4.74
CA ASP A 96 10.19 -2.74 4.67
C ASP A 96 10.71 -2.81 3.23
N ALA A 97 10.38 -3.86 2.48
CA ALA A 97 10.71 -3.97 1.06
C ALA A 97 10.11 -2.82 0.22
N LEU A 98 8.90 -2.38 0.53
CA LEU A 98 8.26 -1.23 -0.12
C LEU A 98 8.95 0.11 0.18
N ALA A 99 9.82 0.20 1.19
CA ALA A 99 10.63 1.40 1.43
C ALA A 99 11.58 1.69 0.27
N HIS A 100 12.10 0.63 -0.36
CA HIS A 100 13.13 0.68 -1.38
C HIS A 100 12.56 0.45 -2.80
N TYR A 101 11.25 0.27 -2.93
CA TYR A 101 10.62 -0.07 -4.19
C TYR A 101 10.47 1.14 -5.12
N SER A 102 10.98 1.02 -6.35
CA SER A 102 10.83 2.02 -7.41
C SER A 102 9.51 1.85 -8.15
N LEU A 103 8.68 2.91 -8.19
CA LEU A 103 7.35 2.90 -8.80
C LEU A 103 7.33 2.62 -10.31
N TRP A 104 8.43 2.85 -11.01
CA TRP A 104 8.57 2.63 -12.45
C TRP A 104 8.96 1.19 -12.85
N LYS A 105 9.09 0.27 -11.88
CA LYS A 105 9.42 -1.15 -12.12
C LYS A 105 8.25 -2.08 -11.80
N ALA A 106 7.08 -1.78 -12.35
CA ALA A 106 5.88 -2.60 -12.17
C ALA A 106 5.91 -3.85 -13.05
N LYS A 107 5.50 -4.99 -12.49
CA LYS A 107 5.36 -6.25 -13.23
C LYS A 107 4.04 -6.27 -14.02
N PRO A 108 3.95 -7.02 -15.13
CA PRO A 108 2.72 -7.13 -15.90
C PRO A 108 1.57 -7.70 -15.06
N VAL A 109 0.35 -7.35 -15.44
CA VAL A 109 -0.87 -7.84 -14.78
C VAL A 109 -1.17 -9.28 -15.21
N ARG A 110 -1.46 -10.16 -14.26
CA ARG A 110 -1.99 -11.51 -14.54
C ARG A 110 -3.44 -11.40 -14.98
N ARG A 111 -3.77 -11.84 -16.20
CA ARG A 111 -5.15 -11.94 -16.66
C ARG A 111 -5.84 -13.12 -15.97
N VAL A 112 -7.01 -12.87 -15.36
CA VAL A 112 -7.84 -13.89 -14.72
C VAL A 112 -9.26 -13.71 -15.22
N SER A 113 -9.84 -14.76 -15.80
CA SER A 113 -11.25 -14.76 -16.21
C SER A 113 -12.13 -14.89 -14.97
N ILE A 114 -13.00 -13.89 -14.75
CA ILE A 114 -13.97 -13.90 -13.65
C ILE A 114 -15.34 -14.13 -14.27
N VAL A 115 -15.93 -15.30 -14.00
CA VAL A 115 -17.31 -15.58 -14.41
C VAL A 115 -18.24 -14.66 -13.61
N ARG A 116 -19.02 -13.84 -14.31
CA ARG A 116 -20.03 -13.00 -13.66
C ARG A 116 -21.25 -13.86 -13.38
N PHE A 117 -21.59 -14.04 -12.10
CA PHE A 117 -22.87 -14.62 -11.72
C PHE A 117 -24.00 -13.65 -12.12
N VAL A 118 -24.91 -14.10 -12.98
CA VAL A 118 -26.13 -13.37 -13.34
C VAL A 118 -27.29 -14.11 -12.68
N PRO A 119 -28.01 -13.50 -11.72
CA PRO A 119 -29.14 -14.16 -11.07
C PRO A 119 -30.26 -14.39 -12.09
N LEU A 120 -30.80 -15.61 -12.12
CA LEU A 120 -31.97 -15.94 -12.94
C LEU A 120 -33.15 -15.09 -12.49
N LYS A 121 -33.73 -14.31 -13.42
CA LYS A 121 -35.01 -13.63 -13.17
C LYS A 121 -36.04 -14.72 -12.90
N ARG A 122 -36.65 -14.73 -11.69
CA ARG A 122 -37.83 -15.53 -11.41
C ARG A 122 -38.94 -15.05 -12.35
N LEU A 123 -39.28 -15.86 -13.35
CA LEU A 123 -40.52 -15.70 -14.09
C LEU A 123 -41.67 -15.86 -13.08
N ARG A 124 -42.51 -14.82 -12.99
CA ARG A 124 -43.80 -14.89 -12.30
C ARG A 124 -44.81 -15.52 -13.22
#